data_AF-A0A0N0SS68-F1
#
_entry.id   AF-A0A0N0SS68-F1
#
_cell.length_a   1.000
_cell.length_b   1.000
_cell.length_c   1.000
_cell.angle_alpha   90.00
_cell.angle_beta   90.00
_cell.angle_gamma   90.00
#
_symmetry.space_group_name_H-M   'P 1'
#
loop_
_entity.id
_entity.type
_entity.pdbx_description
1 polymer ?
#
loop_
_entity_poly.entity_id
_entity_poly.type
_entity_poly.pdbx_seq_one_letter_code
_entity_poly.pdbx_strand_id
1 'polypeptide(L)'
;MGMSVTISAATAEDAEQIFKLQYLAFQREAELYGNYLIQPLTQSLDSLKGELATDTVLVARLGDEIVGTVRGSVDEEGTAKIAKLCVHPRLQGHGLGARLLRAVEEALASPGTTTRFRLHTGHKSESNLRLYRKAGYVKVGGRTASDGVQLVILEKEAKDPTDFAVSA
;
A
#
# COMPACT_ATOMS: atom_id res chain seq x y z
N MET A 1 -10.86 -12.62 -25.31
CA MET A 1 -10.01 -11.48 -24.94
C MET A 1 -9.61 -11.67 -23.48
N GLY A 2 -8.31 -11.74 -23.18
CA GLY A 2 -7.86 -11.91 -21.79
C GLY A 2 -8.13 -10.64 -21.00
N MET A 3 -8.86 -10.74 -19.89
CA MET A 3 -9.09 -9.60 -19.01
C MET A 3 -7.75 -9.19 -18.38
N SER A 4 -7.22 -8.03 -18.78
CA SER A 4 -5.99 -7.47 -18.25
C SER A 4 -6.29 -6.63 -17.02
N VAL A 5 -5.43 -6.73 -15.99
CA VAL A 5 -5.57 -5.91 -14.78
C VAL A 5 -5.14 -4.46 -15.06
N THR A 6 -6.04 -3.50 -14.82
CA THR A 6 -5.78 -2.05 -14.90
C THR A 6 -5.62 -1.46 -13.50
N ILE A 7 -4.86 -0.38 -13.36
CA ILE A 7 -4.71 0.38 -12.10
C ILE A 7 -5.22 1.79 -12.34
N SER A 8 -6.07 2.30 -11.45
CA SER A 8 -6.59 3.67 -11.51
C SER A 8 -6.94 4.19 -10.12
N ALA A 9 -7.21 5.50 -10.03
CA ALA A 9 -7.71 6.11 -8.81
C ALA A 9 -9.05 5.47 -8.39
N ALA A 10 -9.21 5.31 -7.08
CA ALA A 10 -10.47 4.91 -6.49
C ALA A 10 -11.45 6.09 -6.45
N THR A 11 -12.73 5.75 -6.47
CA THR A 11 -13.86 6.66 -6.31
C THR A 11 -14.60 6.33 -5.02
N ALA A 12 -15.54 7.19 -4.60
CA ALA A 12 -16.36 6.93 -3.42
C ALA A 12 -17.21 5.63 -3.55
N GLU A 13 -17.57 5.24 -4.78
CA GLU A 13 -18.36 4.03 -5.06
C GLU A 13 -17.55 2.74 -4.82
N ASP A 14 -16.21 2.83 -4.84
CA ASP A 14 -15.33 1.68 -4.63
C ASP A 14 -15.22 1.28 -3.15
N ALA A 15 -15.70 2.12 -2.23
CA ALA A 15 -15.49 1.98 -0.79
C ALA A 15 -15.85 0.58 -0.25
N GLU A 16 -17.00 0.05 -0.66
CA GLU A 16 -17.45 -1.27 -0.19
C GLU A 16 -16.60 -2.42 -0.73
N GLN A 17 -16.18 -2.36 -2.00
CA GLN A 17 -15.32 -3.38 -2.58
C GLN A 17 -13.93 -3.36 -1.95
N ILE A 18 -13.37 -2.16 -1.75
CA ILE A 18 -12.09 -1.98 -1.05
C ILE A 18 -12.20 -2.51 0.38
N PHE A 19 -13.30 -2.22 1.09
CA PHE A 19 -13.53 -2.68 2.45
C PHE A 19 -13.54 -4.22 2.54
N LYS A 20 -14.29 -4.89 1.65
CA LYS A 20 -14.36 -6.36 1.56
C LYS A 20 -13.00 -6.97 1.20
N LEU A 21 -12.31 -6.40 0.21
CA LEU A 21 -10.99 -6.85 -0.21
C LEU A 21 -9.96 -6.71 0.92
N GLN A 22 -9.96 -5.58 1.62
CA GLN A 22 -9.09 -5.34 2.78
C GLN A 22 -9.34 -6.41 3.84
N TYR A 23 -10.60 -6.62 4.22
CA TYR A 23 -10.95 -7.63 5.22
C TYR A 23 -10.44 -9.02 4.83
N LEU A 24 -10.65 -9.42 3.56
CA LEU A 24 -10.19 -10.70 3.02
C LEU A 24 -8.67 -10.83 3.01
N ALA A 25 -7.96 -9.82 2.51
CA ALA A 25 -6.51 -9.90 2.31
C ALA A 25 -5.73 -9.87 3.64
N PHE A 26 -6.23 -9.14 4.64
CA PHE A 26 -5.58 -9.03 5.95
C PHE A 26 -5.84 -10.23 6.88
N GLN A 27 -6.73 -11.17 6.52
CA GLN A 27 -6.92 -12.42 7.29
C GLN A 27 -5.60 -13.18 7.49
N ARG A 28 -4.75 -13.24 6.46
CA ARG A 28 -3.46 -13.93 6.54
C ARG A 28 -2.49 -13.27 7.51
N GLU A 29 -2.50 -11.95 7.59
CA GLU A 29 -1.70 -11.22 8.58
C GLU A 29 -2.26 -11.47 9.98
N ALA A 30 -3.58 -11.40 10.16
CA ALA A 30 -4.20 -11.71 11.45
C ALA A 30 -3.88 -13.14 11.94
N GLU A 31 -3.93 -14.13 11.06
CA GLU A 31 -3.54 -15.51 11.37
C GLU A 31 -2.05 -15.61 11.74
N LEU A 32 -1.16 -14.98 10.95
CA LEU A 32 0.28 -14.97 11.19
C LEU A 32 0.65 -14.37 12.57
N TYR A 33 -0.15 -13.42 13.03
CA TYR A 33 0.04 -12.75 14.31
C TYR A 33 -0.83 -13.29 15.45
N GLY A 34 -1.78 -14.19 15.16
CA GLY A 34 -2.80 -14.60 16.12
C GLY A 34 -3.64 -13.42 16.63
N ASN A 35 -3.80 -12.36 15.84
CA ASN A 35 -4.44 -11.12 16.25
C ASN A 35 -5.40 -10.61 15.16
N TYR A 36 -6.71 -10.77 15.41
CA TYR A 36 -7.78 -10.33 14.52
C TYR A 36 -8.29 -8.92 14.84
N LEU A 37 -7.66 -8.22 15.79
CA LEU A 37 -7.97 -6.83 16.16
C LEU A 37 -7.09 -5.81 15.45
N ILE A 38 -6.25 -6.25 14.49
CA ILE A 38 -5.41 -5.36 13.70
C ILE A 38 -6.24 -4.30 12.97
N GLN A 39 -5.70 -3.09 12.88
CA GLN A 39 -6.41 -1.90 12.35
C GLN A 39 -7.18 -2.14 11.04
N PRO A 40 -6.61 -2.84 10.02
CA PRO A 40 -7.33 -3.07 8.76
C PRO A 40 -8.59 -3.94 8.89
N LEU A 41 -8.69 -4.78 9.92
CA LEU A 41 -9.87 -5.62 10.17
C LEU A 41 -10.91 -4.95 11.07
N THR A 42 -10.50 -3.92 11.82
CA THR A 42 -11.36 -3.18 12.76
C THR A 42 -11.75 -1.78 12.25
N GLN A 43 -11.25 -1.36 11.08
CA GLN A 43 -11.67 -0.12 10.42
C GLN A 43 -13.18 -0.15 10.15
N SER A 44 -13.86 0.99 10.32
CA SER A 44 -15.24 1.14 9.85
C SER A 44 -15.29 1.56 8.38
N LEU A 45 -16.39 1.24 7.70
CA LEU A 45 -16.60 1.69 6.32
C LEU A 45 -16.59 3.23 6.21
N ASP A 46 -17.13 3.93 7.21
CA ASP A 46 -17.14 5.41 7.21
C ASP A 46 -15.74 6.00 7.36
N SER A 47 -14.89 5.40 8.19
CA SER A 47 -13.48 5.78 8.26
C SER A 47 -12.77 5.57 6.93
N LEU A 48 -13.05 4.47 6.23
CA LEU A 48 -12.49 4.20 4.90
C LEU A 48 -12.98 5.22 3.87
N LYS A 49 -14.28 5.61 3.90
CA LYS A 49 -14.82 6.67 3.06
C LYS A 49 -14.15 8.02 3.32
N GLY A 50 -13.85 8.33 4.58
CA GLY A 50 -13.07 9.51 4.95
C GLY A 50 -11.67 9.50 4.34
N GLU A 51 -10.97 8.37 4.42
CA GLU A 51 -9.64 8.23 3.79
C GLU A 51 -9.70 8.32 2.26
N LEU A 52 -10.76 7.80 1.62
CA LEU A 52 -10.95 7.97 0.16
C LEU A 52 -11.09 9.43 -0.26
N ALA A 53 -11.54 10.31 0.63
CA ALA A 53 -11.72 11.73 0.34
C ALA A 53 -10.43 12.55 0.53
N THR A 54 -9.48 12.07 1.34
CA THR A 54 -8.25 12.80 1.70
C THR A 54 -6.98 12.21 1.11
N ASP A 55 -6.93 10.88 0.94
CA ASP A 55 -5.74 10.15 0.56
C ASP A 55 -5.76 9.82 -0.94
N THR A 56 -4.57 9.66 -1.52
CA THR A 56 -4.43 9.01 -2.82
C THR A 56 -4.69 7.51 -2.64
N VAL A 57 -5.82 7.04 -3.15
CA VAL A 57 -6.18 5.62 -3.14
C VAL A 57 -6.21 5.10 -4.57
N LEU A 58 -5.41 4.07 -4.82
CA LEU A 58 -5.39 3.37 -6.10
C LEU A 58 -6.01 1.98 -5.93
N VAL A 59 -6.67 1.51 -6.99
CA VAL A 59 -7.24 0.17 -7.08
C VAL A 59 -6.77 -0.52 -8.35
N ALA A 60 -6.53 -1.82 -8.23
CA ALA A 60 -6.32 -2.70 -9.37
C ALA A 60 -7.63 -3.41 -9.70
N ARG A 61 -8.07 -3.34 -10.96
CA ARG A 61 -9.33 -3.92 -11.43
C ARG A 61 -9.10 -5.05 -12.43
N LEU A 62 -9.87 -6.12 -12.29
CA LEU A 62 -10.00 -7.18 -13.27
C LEU A 62 -11.45 -7.16 -13.79
N GLY A 63 -11.69 -6.48 -14.91
CA GLY A 63 -13.04 -6.08 -15.29
C GLY A 63 -13.58 -5.05 -14.28
N ASP A 64 -14.75 -5.31 -13.70
CA ASP A 64 -15.39 -4.44 -12.70
C ASP A 64 -14.99 -4.79 -11.26
N GLU A 65 -14.26 -5.89 -11.05
CA GLU A 65 -13.87 -6.37 -9.72
C GLU A 65 -12.57 -5.72 -9.25
N ILE A 66 -12.58 -5.13 -8.05
CA ILE A 66 -11.37 -4.65 -7.40
C ILE A 66 -10.61 -5.82 -6.76
N VAL A 67 -9.42 -6.09 -7.30
CA VAL A 67 -8.56 -7.21 -6.91
C VAL A 67 -7.29 -6.78 -6.18
N GLY A 68 -7.08 -5.47 -6.02
CA GLY A 68 -5.97 -4.93 -5.25
C GLY A 68 -6.20 -3.46 -4.91
N THR A 69 -5.58 -2.98 -3.84
CA THR A 69 -5.64 -1.57 -3.45
C THR A 69 -4.36 -1.15 -2.73
N VAL A 70 -4.08 0.15 -2.73
CA VAL A 70 -3.03 0.79 -1.94
C VAL A 70 -3.46 2.23 -1.63
N ARG A 71 -3.06 2.73 -0.46
CA ARG A 71 -3.33 4.10 -0.02
C ARG A 71 -2.04 4.85 0.22
N GLY A 72 -2.09 6.16 0.01
CA GLY A 72 -0.95 7.05 0.03
C GLY A 72 -1.32 8.47 0.43
N SER A 73 -0.51 9.10 1.28
CA SER A 73 -0.61 10.54 1.55
C SER A 73 0.77 11.12 1.83
N VAL A 74 0.96 12.41 1.55
CA VAL A 74 2.21 13.13 1.81
C VAL A 74 2.00 14.03 3.02
N ASP A 75 2.88 13.96 4.01
CA ASP A 75 2.84 14.89 5.15
C ASP A 75 3.62 16.18 4.87
N GLU A 76 3.51 17.13 5.80
CA GLU A 76 4.13 18.46 5.69
C GLU A 76 5.66 18.42 5.60
N GLU A 77 6.29 17.33 6.07
CA GLU A 77 7.74 17.10 5.99
C GLU A 77 8.17 16.47 4.65
N GLY A 78 7.23 16.24 3.73
CA GLY A 78 7.47 15.63 2.45
C GLY A 78 7.63 14.11 2.50
N THR A 79 7.20 13.45 3.57
CA THR A 79 7.21 11.99 3.67
C THR A 79 5.90 11.41 3.10
N ALA A 80 6.01 10.70 1.98
CA ALA A 80 4.93 9.93 1.39
C ALA A 80 4.69 8.63 2.17
N LYS A 81 3.62 8.59 2.97
CA LYS A 81 3.19 7.44 3.76
C LYS A 81 2.38 6.50 2.88
N ILE A 82 2.88 5.29 2.66
CA ILE A 82 2.18 4.24 1.93
C ILE A 82 1.63 3.22 2.91
N ALA A 83 0.34 2.94 2.81
CA ALA A 83 -0.39 2.07 3.72
C ALA A 83 -1.43 1.22 2.98
N LYS A 84 -1.90 0.17 3.68
CA LYS A 84 -3.01 -0.69 3.23
C LYS A 84 -2.83 -1.24 1.80
N LEU A 85 -1.58 -1.53 1.42
CA LEU A 85 -1.29 -2.27 0.20
C LEU A 85 -1.77 -3.71 0.38
N CYS A 86 -2.81 -4.11 -0.36
CA CYS A 86 -3.28 -5.48 -0.35
C CYS A 86 -3.73 -5.93 -1.74
N VAL A 87 -3.63 -7.25 -1.95
CA VAL A 87 -4.00 -7.92 -3.19
C VAL A 87 -4.84 -9.13 -2.83
N HIS A 88 -5.88 -9.37 -3.62
CA HIS A 88 -6.77 -10.51 -3.47
C HIS A 88 -5.94 -11.81 -3.33
N PRO A 89 -6.17 -12.67 -2.32
CA PRO A 89 -5.31 -13.81 -2.02
C PRO A 89 -5.02 -14.73 -3.22
N ARG A 90 -6.02 -14.95 -4.08
CA ARG A 90 -5.90 -15.78 -5.29
C ARG A 90 -5.02 -15.17 -6.40
N LEU A 91 -4.68 -13.90 -6.30
CA LEU A 91 -3.91 -13.14 -7.30
C LEU A 91 -2.55 -12.66 -6.76
N GLN A 92 -2.19 -13.07 -5.53
CA GLN A 92 -0.88 -12.82 -4.96
C GLN A 92 0.20 -13.64 -5.69
N GLY A 93 1.46 -13.20 -5.62
CA GLY A 93 2.58 -13.87 -6.29
C GLY A 93 2.72 -13.57 -7.80
N HIS A 94 1.77 -12.86 -8.41
CA HIS A 94 1.80 -12.49 -9.83
C HIS A 94 2.29 -11.05 -10.10
N GLY A 95 3.01 -10.46 -9.15
CA GLY A 95 3.60 -9.12 -9.31
C GLY A 95 2.63 -7.93 -9.13
N LEU A 96 1.35 -8.17 -8.86
CA LEU A 96 0.36 -7.09 -8.73
C LEU A 96 0.66 -6.12 -7.57
N GLY A 97 1.14 -6.64 -6.43
CA GLY A 97 1.55 -5.79 -5.30
C GLY A 97 2.70 -4.84 -5.66
N ALA A 98 3.66 -5.29 -6.49
CA ALA A 98 4.74 -4.43 -6.98
C ALA A 98 4.24 -3.37 -7.96
N ARG A 99 3.25 -3.69 -8.79
CA ARG A 99 2.62 -2.74 -9.71
C ARG A 99 1.85 -1.65 -8.96
N LEU A 100 1.07 -2.03 -7.94
CA LEU A 100 0.36 -1.08 -7.08
C LEU A 100 1.33 -0.18 -6.32
N LEU A 101 2.40 -0.75 -5.76
CA LEU A 101 3.42 0.02 -5.05
C LEU A 101 4.06 1.09 -5.94
N ARG A 102 4.46 0.73 -7.16
CA ARG A 102 5.03 1.69 -8.13
C ARG A 102 4.01 2.77 -8.51
N ALA A 103 2.77 2.37 -8.80
CA ALA A 103 1.74 3.32 -9.21
C ALA A 103 1.44 4.36 -8.10
N VAL A 104 1.44 3.95 -6.83
CA VAL A 104 1.25 4.91 -5.73
C VAL A 104 2.48 5.75 -5.47
N GLU A 105 3.70 5.20 -5.63
CA GLU A 105 4.94 5.99 -5.58
C GLU A 105 4.91 7.09 -6.65
N GLU A 106 4.55 6.75 -7.89
CA GLU A 106 4.41 7.69 -9.01
C GLU A 106 3.33 8.74 -8.75
N ALA A 107 2.17 8.34 -8.23
CA ALA A 107 1.08 9.27 -7.92
C ALA A 107 1.42 10.24 -6.78
N LEU A 108 2.27 9.83 -5.84
CA LEU A 108 2.73 10.65 -4.71
C LEU A 108 4.03 11.41 -5.02
N ALA A 109 4.71 11.12 -6.13
CA ALA A 109 5.95 11.77 -6.50
C ALA A 109 5.65 13.18 -7.05
N SER A 110 5.68 14.18 -6.17
CA SER A 110 5.66 15.59 -6.56
C SER A 110 7.05 16.19 -6.37
N PRO A 111 7.71 16.70 -7.44
CA PRO A 111 9.05 17.26 -7.35
C PRO A 111 9.12 18.42 -6.35
N GLY A 112 10.11 18.40 -5.47
CA GLY A 112 10.27 19.39 -4.40
C GLY A 112 9.26 19.29 -3.25
N THR A 113 8.30 18.35 -3.31
CA THR A 113 7.36 18.07 -2.20
C THR A 113 7.68 16.74 -1.53
N THR A 114 7.80 15.67 -2.31
CA THR A 114 8.03 14.33 -1.76
C THR A 114 9.52 14.03 -1.72
N THR A 115 10.07 13.88 -0.52
CA THR A 115 11.50 13.61 -0.28
C THR A 115 11.78 12.13 -0.08
N ARG A 116 10.82 11.39 0.48
CA ARG A 116 10.94 9.95 0.75
C ARG A 116 9.59 9.26 0.80
N PHE A 117 9.60 7.97 0.56
CA PHE A 117 8.49 7.07 0.82
C PHE A 117 8.73 6.30 2.11
N ARG A 118 7.71 6.17 2.95
CA ARG A 118 7.75 5.40 4.20
C ARG A 118 6.57 4.45 4.29
N LEU A 119 6.82 3.23 4.74
CA LEU A 119 5.78 2.24 4.99
C LEU A 119 6.07 1.43 6.25
N HIS A 120 5.02 0.79 6.75
CA HIS A 120 5.08 -0.14 7.87
C HIS A 120 4.58 -1.51 7.45
N THR A 121 5.23 -2.57 7.94
CA THR A 121 4.75 -3.95 7.78
C THR A 121 5.06 -4.76 9.02
N GLY A 122 4.29 -5.81 9.27
CA GLY A 122 4.61 -6.77 10.31
C GLY A 122 6.01 -7.39 10.12
N HIS A 123 6.78 -7.52 11.20
CA HIS A 123 8.11 -8.14 11.19
C HIS A 123 8.15 -9.62 10.76
N LYS A 124 7.02 -10.33 10.79
CA LYS A 124 6.85 -11.72 10.35
C LYS A 124 6.35 -11.80 8.91
N SER A 125 5.91 -10.69 8.32
CA SER A 125 5.31 -10.63 6.97
C SER A 125 6.40 -10.73 5.90
N GLU A 126 7.04 -11.89 5.82
CA GLU A 126 8.22 -12.16 4.98
C GLU A 126 7.98 -11.89 3.48
N SER A 127 6.76 -12.12 2.99
CA SER A 127 6.37 -11.74 1.62
C SER A 127 6.47 -10.23 1.38
N ASN A 128 5.99 -9.44 2.34
CA ASN A 128 5.97 -7.98 2.26
C ASN A 128 7.39 -7.44 2.39
N LEU A 129 8.16 -7.96 3.34
CA LEU A 129 9.58 -7.61 3.50
C LEU A 129 10.40 -7.93 2.25
N ARG A 130 10.12 -9.02 1.54
CA ARG A 130 10.75 -9.32 0.24
C ARG A 130 10.31 -8.35 -0.86
N LEU A 131 9.02 -8.04 -0.94
CA LEU A 131 8.48 -7.07 -1.91
C LEU A 131 9.16 -5.71 -1.75
N TYR A 132 9.17 -5.16 -0.54
CA TYR A 132 9.68 -3.82 -0.27
C TYR A 132 11.20 -3.73 -0.49
N ARG A 133 11.97 -4.74 -0.05
CA ARG A 133 13.41 -4.80 -0.36
C ARG A 133 13.70 -4.80 -1.86
N LYS A 134 12.94 -5.59 -2.64
CA LYS A 134 13.06 -5.60 -4.11
C LYS A 134 12.66 -4.28 -4.76
N ALA A 135 11.78 -3.51 -4.12
CA ALA A 135 11.37 -2.19 -4.58
C ALA A 135 12.34 -1.06 -4.18
N GLY A 136 13.42 -1.38 -3.46
CA GLY A 136 14.46 -0.44 -3.04
C GLY A 136 14.27 0.14 -1.63
N TYR A 137 13.31 -0.37 -0.85
CA TYR A 137 13.14 0.07 0.53
C TYR A 137 14.18 -0.57 1.45
N VAL A 138 14.68 0.24 2.37
CA VAL A 138 15.61 -0.16 3.43
C VAL A 138 14.93 -0.08 4.80
N LYS A 139 15.27 -1.00 5.70
CA LYS A 139 14.78 -0.95 7.08
C LYS A 139 15.50 0.16 7.83
N VAL A 140 14.73 1.07 8.43
CA VAL A 140 15.24 2.20 9.22
C VAL A 140 14.89 2.08 10.71
N GLY A 141 13.98 1.18 11.07
CA GLY A 141 13.59 1.00 12.46
C GLY A 141 12.47 -0.01 12.66
N GLY A 142 11.85 0.08 13.82
CA GLY A 142 10.68 -0.71 14.18
C GLY A 142 9.90 -0.03 15.29
N ARG A 143 8.62 -0.39 15.42
CA ARG A 143 7.75 0.06 16.51
C ARG A 143 6.75 -1.03 16.86
N THR A 144 6.22 -0.99 18.08
CA THR A 144 5.07 -1.81 18.45
C THR A 144 3.81 -1.02 18.15
N ALA A 145 2.91 -1.58 17.34
CA ALA A 145 1.59 -1.02 17.13
C ALA A 145 0.75 -1.12 18.42
N SER A 146 -0.33 -0.33 18.50
CA SER A 146 -1.24 -0.32 19.65
C SER A 146 -1.89 -1.68 19.92
N ASP A 147 -1.98 -2.53 18.89
CA ASP A 147 -2.49 -3.89 18.95
C ASP A 147 -1.42 -4.94 19.35
N GLY A 148 -0.21 -4.50 19.70
CA GLY A 148 0.91 -5.35 20.11
C GLY A 148 1.73 -5.94 18.96
N VAL A 149 1.33 -5.75 17.69
CA VAL A 149 2.11 -6.22 16.55
C VAL A 149 3.40 -5.42 16.41
N GLN A 150 4.54 -6.10 16.43
CA GLN A 150 5.82 -5.47 16.10
C GLN A 150 5.90 -5.22 14.59
N LEU A 151 6.03 -3.95 14.23
CA LEU A 151 6.15 -3.45 12.87
C LEU A 151 7.60 -3.08 12.57
N VAL A 152 8.00 -3.33 11.33
CA VAL A 152 9.23 -2.81 10.73
C VAL A 152 8.90 -1.54 9.97
N ILE A 153 9.72 -0.51 10.14
CA ILE A 153 9.63 0.73 9.38
C ILE A 153 10.64 0.65 8.24
N LEU A 154 10.15 0.86 7.02
CA LEU A 154 10.99 0.89 5.83
C LEU A 154 10.85 2.21 5.09
N GLU A 155 11.96 2.70 4.55
CA GLU A 155 12.04 3.93 3.78
C GLU A 155 12.74 3.73 2.44
N LYS A 156 12.40 4.59 1.48
CA LYS A 156 13.04 4.71 0.17
C LYS A 156 13.08 6.18 -0.19
N GLU A 157 14.22 6.69 -0.59
CA GLU A 157 14.34 8.07 -1.07
C GLU A 157 13.50 8.27 -2.34
N ALA A 158 12.81 9.40 -2.42
CA ALA A 158 12.16 9.79 -3.66
C ALA A 158 13.24 10.25 -4.62
N LYS A 159 13.33 9.61 -5.79
CA LYS A 159 14.27 10.05 -6.82
C LYS A 159 13.80 11.38 -7.38
N ASP A 160 14.71 12.32 -7.54
CA ASP A 160 14.44 13.55 -8.25
C ASP A 160 14.23 13.20 -9.74
N PRO A 161 13.20 13.71 -10.44
CA PRO A 161 12.97 13.38 -11.86
C PRO A 161 14.16 13.71 -12.77
N THR A 162 15.03 14.60 -12.32
CA THR A 162 16.29 15.00 -12.96
C THR A 162 17.37 13.91 -12.95
N ASP A 163 17.30 12.91 -12.06
CA ASP A 163 18.27 11.79 -12.04
C ASP A 163 18.17 10.87 -13.26
N PHE A 164 17.05 10.90 -14.00
CA PHE A 164 16.90 10.14 -15.24
C PHE A 164 17.51 10.83 -16.46
N ALA A 165 17.89 12.11 -16.37
CA ALA A 165 18.43 12.88 -17.49
C ALA A 165 19.94 12.71 -17.71
N VAL A 166 20.65 12.01 -16.81
CA VAL A 166 22.13 11.88 -16.85
C VAL A 166 22.58 10.47 -17.29
N SER A 167 21.68 9.64 -17.78
CA SER A 167 22.02 8.33 -18.35
C SER A 167 21.34 8.13 -19.70
N ALA A 168 21.77 8.93 -20.68
CA ALA A 168 21.53 8.72 -22.11
C ALA A 168 22.87 8.45 -22.80
#